data_AF-A0A8K1G7D2-F1
#
_entry.id   AF-A0A8K1G7D2-F1
#
_cell.length_a   1.000
_cell.length_b   1.000
_cell.length_c   1.000
_cell.angle_alpha   90.00
_cell.angle_beta   90.00
_cell.angle_gamma   90.00
#
_symmetry.space_group_name_H-M   'P 1'
#
loop_
_entity.id
_entity.type
_entity.pdbx_description
1 polymer ?
#
loop_
_entity_poly.entity_id
_entity_poly.type
_entity_poly.pdbx_seq_one_letter_code
_entity_poly.pdbx_strand_id
1 'polypeptide(L)'
;MQRTTRLTRELSLLATEPPPGITCWQNGQLDNLRAQILGGVDTPYEKGIFNLEIIVPERYPFEPPKIRFLTPIYHPNIDSAGRICLDVLKLPPKGAWRPSLNISTLLTSIQLLMAEPNPDDPLMADISSEYKYNKQLFLLNAREWTEKYAGQMKEVASDKNQLMADEEEPKGFPEIREDGCGRAGCQRCDVQGEEYERIGLRREILGASTDPTMRAGSRSL
;
A
#
# COMPACT_ATOMS: atom_id res chain seq x y z
N MET A 1 2.37 30.64 -19.87
CA MET A 1 2.65 29.67 -20.95
C MET A 1 3.84 28.75 -20.65
N GLN A 2 5.03 29.26 -20.30
CA GLN A 2 6.22 28.40 -20.11
C GLN A 2 6.12 27.40 -18.95
N ARG A 3 5.49 27.76 -17.81
CA ARG A 3 5.26 26.87 -16.66
C ARG A 3 4.43 25.63 -17.02
N THR A 4 3.25 25.84 -17.59
CA THR A 4 2.32 24.77 -17.98
C THR A 4 2.98 23.80 -18.96
N THR A 5 3.62 24.31 -20.02
CA THR A 5 4.32 23.48 -21.01
C THR A 5 5.39 22.61 -20.36
N ARG A 6 6.16 23.17 -19.41
CA ARG A 6 7.16 22.42 -18.65
C ARG A 6 6.52 21.33 -17.79
N LEU A 7 5.46 21.65 -17.03
CA LEU A 7 4.79 20.69 -16.16
C LEU A 7 4.18 19.53 -16.93
N THR A 8 3.49 19.81 -18.03
CA THR A 8 2.94 18.76 -18.90
C THR A 8 4.04 17.85 -19.44
N ARG A 9 5.20 18.41 -19.82
CA ARG A 9 6.35 17.62 -20.25
C ARG A 9 6.92 16.75 -19.13
N GLU A 10 7.10 17.31 -17.93
CA GLU A 10 7.61 16.56 -16.77
C GLU A 10 6.66 15.44 -16.35
N LEU A 11 5.35 15.70 -16.34
CA LEU A 11 4.33 14.69 -16.04
C LEU A 11 4.28 13.58 -17.09
N SER A 12 4.42 13.93 -18.37
CA SER A 12 4.52 12.95 -19.45
C SER A 12 5.72 12.03 -19.24
N LEU A 13 6.90 12.59 -18.93
CA LEU A 13 8.11 11.82 -18.64
C LEU A 13 7.94 10.93 -17.40
N LEU A 14 7.33 11.43 -16.33
CA LEU A 14 7.06 10.64 -15.11
C LEU A 14 6.06 9.51 -15.38
N ALA A 15 5.15 9.66 -16.34
CA ALA A 15 4.21 8.61 -16.71
C ALA A 15 4.84 7.54 -17.62
N THR A 16 5.74 7.92 -18.53
CA THR A 16 6.35 6.99 -19.48
C THR A 16 7.63 6.34 -18.95
N GLU A 17 8.44 7.10 -18.21
CA GLU A 17 9.77 6.73 -17.73
C GLU A 17 9.97 7.16 -16.26
N PRO A 18 9.16 6.65 -15.32
CA PRO A 18 9.33 6.96 -13.91
C PRO A 18 10.67 6.43 -13.36
N PRO A 19 11.30 7.13 -12.40
CA PRO A 19 12.43 6.58 -11.67
C PRO A 19 12.05 5.28 -10.92
N PRO A 20 13.00 4.36 -10.69
CA PRO A 20 12.73 3.10 -10.00
C PRO A 20 12.10 3.30 -8.61
N GLY A 21 10.97 2.65 -8.37
CA GLY A 21 10.25 2.74 -7.10
C GLY A 21 9.58 4.09 -6.82
N ILE A 22 9.47 4.97 -7.83
CA ILE A 22 8.81 6.27 -7.72
C ILE A 22 7.67 6.31 -8.75
N THR A 23 6.50 6.79 -8.33
CA THR A 23 5.42 7.15 -9.25
C THR A 23 4.89 8.52 -8.88
N CYS A 24 4.40 9.27 -9.87
CA CYS A 24 3.87 10.61 -9.67
C CYS A 24 2.79 10.91 -10.71
N TRP A 25 1.67 11.46 -10.29
CA TRP A 25 0.53 11.75 -11.15
C TRP A 25 -0.22 13.01 -10.71
N GLN A 26 -1.01 13.56 -11.63
CA GLN A 26 -1.86 14.71 -11.37
C GLN A 26 -3.04 14.35 -10.48
N ASN A 27 -3.35 15.18 -9.49
CA ASN A 27 -4.47 15.02 -8.57
C ASN A 27 -5.42 16.22 -8.68
N GLY A 28 -6.36 16.14 -9.61
CA GLY A 28 -7.29 17.23 -9.91
C GLY A 28 -6.63 18.31 -10.76
N GLN A 29 -6.07 19.34 -10.13
CA GLN A 29 -5.42 20.46 -10.82
C GLN A 29 -4.00 20.12 -11.28
N LEU A 30 -3.52 20.79 -12.34
CA LEU A 30 -2.19 20.51 -12.94
C LEU A 30 -1.03 20.74 -11.97
N ASP A 31 -1.22 21.58 -10.96
CA ASP A 31 -0.24 21.98 -9.97
C ASP A 31 -0.36 21.25 -8.63
N ASN A 32 -1.39 20.43 -8.47
CA ASN A 32 -1.56 19.54 -7.34
C ASN A 32 -1.27 18.11 -7.78
N LEU A 33 -0.16 17.55 -7.32
CA LEU A 33 0.29 16.21 -7.69
C LEU A 33 0.33 15.30 -6.47
N ARG A 34 0.25 14.01 -6.75
CA ARG A 34 0.47 12.93 -5.79
C ARG A 34 1.65 12.11 -6.27
N ALA A 35 2.45 11.65 -5.33
CA ALA A 35 3.54 10.72 -5.61
C ALA A 35 3.56 9.59 -4.60
N GLN A 36 4.08 8.44 -5.04
CA GLN A 36 4.40 7.32 -4.18
C GLN A 36 5.88 6.99 -4.33
N ILE A 37 6.53 6.78 -3.19
CA ILE A 37 7.89 6.26 -3.11
C ILE A 37 7.83 4.92 -2.39
N LEU A 38 8.33 3.87 -3.05
CA LEU A 38 8.57 2.58 -2.44
C LEU A 38 9.81 2.67 -1.56
N GLY A 39 9.71 2.18 -0.32
CA GLY A 39 10.87 2.09 0.56
C GLY A 39 11.93 1.15 -0.04
N GLY A 40 13.19 1.60 0.01
CA GLY A 40 14.30 0.88 -0.60
C GLY A 40 14.59 -0.46 0.08
N VAL A 41 15.15 -1.40 -0.69
CA VAL A 41 15.70 -2.65 -0.16
C VAL A 41 16.81 -2.36 0.84
N ASP A 42 16.96 -3.21 1.86
CA ASP A 42 17.96 -3.07 2.92
C ASP A 42 17.85 -1.78 3.75
N THR A 43 16.70 -1.10 3.67
CA THR A 43 16.35 0.05 4.53
C THR A 43 15.26 -0.35 5.52
N PRO A 44 15.10 0.34 6.66
CA PRO A 44 13.99 0.05 7.57
C PRO A 44 12.61 0.39 6.98
N TYR A 45 12.58 0.99 5.79
CA TYR A 45 11.37 1.39 5.07
C TYR A 45 10.93 0.36 4.02
N GLU A 46 11.69 -0.72 3.84
CA GLU A 46 11.42 -1.76 2.84
C GLU A 46 9.96 -2.24 2.90
N LYS A 47 9.37 -2.50 1.73
CA LYS A 47 7.95 -2.91 1.54
C LYS A 47 6.92 -1.84 1.92
N GLY A 48 7.34 -0.71 2.48
CA GLY A 48 6.49 0.44 2.72
C GLY A 48 6.16 1.21 1.44
N ILE A 49 4.93 1.73 1.35
CA ILE A 49 4.51 2.70 0.34
C ILE A 49 4.28 4.05 1.03
N PHE A 50 5.07 5.04 0.62
CA PHE A 50 5.00 6.39 1.17
C PHE A 50 4.31 7.31 0.16
N ASN A 51 3.13 7.81 0.53
CA ASN A 51 2.39 8.79 -0.25
C ASN A 51 2.89 10.20 0.06
N LEU A 52 3.04 11.02 -0.96
CA LEU A 52 3.46 12.42 -0.87
C LEU A 52 2.47 13.32 -1.62
N GLU A 53 2.36 14.54 -1.11
CA GLU A 53 1.71 15.66 -1.78
C GLU A 53 2.76 16.59 -2.35
N ILE A 54 2.54 17.03 -3.60
CA ILE A 54 3.39 17.99 -4.29
C ILE A 54 2.52 19.14 -4.77
N ILE A 55 2.81 20.35 -4.30
CA ILE A 55 2.17 21.58 -4.77
C ILE A 55 3.19 22.39 -5.57
N VAL A 56 2.92 22.58 -6.85
CA VAL A 56 3.80 23.29 -7.76
C VAL A 56 3.46 24.79 -7.76
N PRO A 57 4.36 25.68 -7.33
CA PRO A 57 4.05 27.12 -7.25
C PRO A 57 3.87 27.76 -8.62
N GLU A 58 3.22 28.92 -8.67
CA GLU A 58 2.99 29.66 -9.91
C GLU A 58 4.28 30.16 -10.56
N ARG A 59 5.35 30.38 -9.77
CA ARG A 59 6.66 30.76 -10.30
C ARG A 59 7.56 29.58 -10.68
N TYR A 60 7.04 28.34 -10.69
CA TYR A 60 7.81 27.19 -11.15
C TYR A 60 8.28 27.39 -12.60
N PRO A 61 9.57 27.17 -12.93
CA PRO A 61 10.61 26.48 -12.14
C PRO A 61 11.56 27.38 -11.34
N PHE A 62 11.28 28.68 -11.24
CA PHE A 62 12.11 29.61 -10.47
C PHE A 62 11.91 29.48 -8.95
N GLU A 63 10.79 28.89 -8.54
CA GLU A 63 10.55 28.41 -7.18
C GLU A 63 10.42 26.88 -7.15
N PRO A 64 10.92 26.22 -6.09
CA PRO A 64 10.78 24.78 -5.93
C PRO A 64 9.32 24.39 -5.64
N PRO A 65 8.88 23.20 -6.08
CA PRO A 65 7.66 22.56 -5.60
C PRO A 65 7.70 22.38 -4.08
N LYS A 66 6.53 22.52 -3.43
CA LYS A 66 6.36 22.20 -2.02
C LYS A 66 5.99 20.73 -1.91
N ILE A 67 6.85 19.94 -1.28
CA ILE A 67 6.64 18.49 -1.12
C ILE A 67 6.51 18.15 0.36
N ARG A 68 5.54 17.32 0.70
CA ARG A 68 5.38 16.77 2.06
C ARG A 68 4.89 15.33 2.01
N PHE A 69 5.25 14.57 3.04
CA PHE A 69 4.72 13.23 3.26
C PHE A 69 3.26 13.31 3.73
N LEU A 70 2.43 12.45 3.15
CA LEU A 70 1.08 12.13 3.63
C LEU A 70 1.12 10.90 4.52
N THR A 71 1.92 9.89 4.15
CA THR A 71 2.18 8.72 4.98
C THR A 71 3.16 9.08 6.10
N PRO A 72 2.82 8.89 7.39
CA PRO A 72 3.77 9.07 8.49
C PRO A 72 5.03 8.23 8.32
N ILE A 73 6.20 8.81 8.59
CA ILE A 73 7.51 8.15 8.47
C ILE A 73 8.40 8.53 9.65
N TYR A 74 9.11 7.54 10.21
CA TYR A 74 10.02 7.74 11.32
C TYR A 74 11.41 8.09 10.78
N HIS A 75 11.74 9.38 10.71
CA HIS A 75 12.93 9.83 10.00
C HIS A 75 13.55 11.10 10.63
N PRO A 76 14.89 11.24 10.72
CA PRO A 76 15.53 12.43 11.31
C PRO A 76 15.19 13.75 10.60
N ASN A 77 15.06 13.72 9.27
CA ASN A 77 14.83 14.91 8.43
C ASN A 77 13.36 15.12 8.00
N ILE A 78 12.42 14.34 8.53
CA ILE A 78 10.98 14.47 8.20
C ILE A 78 10.21 14.56 9.52
N ASP A 79 9.38 15.59 9.66
CA ASP A 79 8.60 15.77 10.88
C ASP A 79 7.22 15.08 10.83
N SER A 80 6.48 15.14 11.95
CA SER A 80 5.14 14.54 12.06
C SER A 80 4.08 15.16 11.16
N ALA A 81 4.31 16.38 10.65
CA ALA A 81 3.45 17.02 9.64
C ALA A 81 3.86 16.65 8.20
N GLY A 82 4.89 15.82 8.04
CA GLY A 82 5.43 15.38 6.77
C GLY A 82 6.33 16.40 6.07
N ARG A 83 6.73 17.49 6.75
CA ARG A 83 7.66 18.47 6.19
C ARG A 83 9.05 17.86 6.09
N ILE A 84 9.74 18.14 4.98
CA ILE A 84 11.04 17.56 4.66
C ILE A 84 12.11 18.64 4.79
N CYS A 85 13.19 18.35 5.52
CA CYS A 85 14.41 19.16 5.44
C CYS A 85 15.34 18.56 4.38
N LEU A 86 15.32 19.18 3.20
CA LEU A 86 16.19 18.86 2.09
C LEU A 86 16.58 20.17 1.38
N ASP A 87 17.85 20.30 1.04
CA ASP A 87 18.43 21.52 0.48
C ASP A 87 17.87 21.86 -0.91
N VAL A 88 17.63 20.86 -1.77
CA VAL A 88 17.05 21.05 -3.11
C VAL A 88 15.59 21.51 -3.08
N LEU A 89 14.92 21.46 -1.93
CA LEU A 89 13.57 22.03 -1.74
C LEU A 89 13.60 23.50 -1.27
N LYS A 90 14.80 24.08 -1.06
CA LYS A 90 14.98 25.45 -0.59
C LYS A 90 15.73 26.29 -1.63
N LEU A 91 15.37 27.57 -1.73
CA LEU A 91 16.07 28.52 -2.59
C LEU A 91 17.45 28.90 -2.03
N PRO A 92 18.44 29.22 -2.89
CA PRO A 92 19.69 29.84 -2.47
C PRO A 92 19.45 31.16 -1.71
N PRO A 93 20.35 31.55 -0.77
CA PRO A 93 21.62 30.91 -0.44
C PRO A 93 21.51 29.74 0.55
N LYS A 94 20.34 29.51 1.13
CA LYS A 94 20.13 28.48 2.18
C LYS A 94 19.83 27.08 1.65
N GLY A 95 19.69 26.94 0.34
CA GLY A 95 19.37 25.69 -0.32
C GLY A 95 19.97 25.62 -1.72
N ALA A 96 19.69 24.52 -2.39
CA ALA A 96 20.31 24.13 -3.65
C ALA A 96 19.31 24.06 -4.82
N TRP A 97 18.07 24.56 -4.66
CA TRP A 97 17.12 24.59 -5.76
C TRP A 97 17.67 25.40 -6.95
N ARG A 98 17.58 24.80 -8.14
CA ARG A 98 17.92 25.44 -9.40
C ARG A 98 16.83 25.13 -10.42
N PRO A 99 16.46 26.06 -11.31
CA PRO A 99 15.46 25.80 -12.35
C PRO A 99 15.80 24.63 -13.29
N SER A 100 17.05 24.17 -13.32
CA SER A 100 17.45 22.97 -14.07
C SER A 100 16.99 21.66 -13.42
N LEU A 101 16.68 21.65 -12.12
CA LEU A 101 16.10 20.51 -11.41
C LEU A 101 14.62 20.38 -11.75
N ASN A 102 14.09 19.16 -11.68
CA ASN A 102 12.71 18.82 -12.03
C ASN A 102 12.07 17.92 -10.96
N ILE A 103 10.76 17.65 -11.08
CA ILE A 103 10.01 16.87 -10.09
C ILE A 103 10.57 15.45 -9.95
N SER A 104 10.97 14.82 -11.05
CA SER A 104 11.59 13.49 -11.06
C SER A 104 12.87 13.47 -10.21
N THR A 105 13.80 14.42 -10.47
CA THR A 105 15.04 14.53 -9.69
C THR A 105 14.79 14.82 -8.21
N LEU A 106 13.77 15.62 -7.87
CA LEU A 106 13.41 15.89 -6.48
C LEU A 106 12.93 14.63 -5.75
N LEU A 107 12.05 13.84 -6.38
CA LEU A 107 11.56 12.60 -5.80
C LEU A 107 12.69 11.58 -5.62
N THR A 108 13.62 11.49 -6.58
CA THR A 108 14.83 10.68 -6.43
C THR A 108 15.70 11.15 -5.26
N SER A 109 15.90 12.46 -5.10
CA SER A 109 16.63 12.99 -3.94
C SER A 109 15.94 12.69 -2.61
N ILE A 110 14.60 12.68 -2.57
CA ILE A 110 13.84 12.30 -1.36
C ILE A 110 13.99 10.80 -1.08
N GLN A 111 13.92 9.95 -2.10
CA GLN A 111 14.16 8.51 -1.94
C GLN A 111 15.57 8.23 -1.43
N LEU A 112 16.58 8.95 -1.93
CA LEU A 112 17.95 8.87 -1.42
C LEU A 112 18.04 9.34 0.04
N LEU A 113 17.38 10.45 0.38
CA LEU A 113 17.33 10.93 1.77
C LEU A 113 16.73 9.90 2.72
N MET A 114 15.69 9.16 2.29
CA MET A 114 15.12 8.06 3.08
C MET A 114 16.17 6.97 3.36
N ALA A 115 16.97 6.59 2.36
CA ALA A 115 18.02 5.58 2.54
C ALA A 115 19.20 6.10 3.38
N GLU A 116 19.55 7.38 3.21
CA GLU A 116 20.70 8.03 3.83
C GLU A 116 20.28 9.31 4.58
N PRO A 117 19.77 9.17 5.83
CA PRO A 117 19.40 10.32 6.64
C PRO A 117 20.59 11.26 6.89
N ASN A 118 20.33 12.56 6.96
CA ASN A 118 21.32 13.57 7.34
C ASN A 118 21.13 13.98 8.82
N PRO A 119 21.89 13.41 9.76
CA PRO A 119 21.70 13.71 11.18
C PRO A 119 22.30 15.03 11.64
N ASP A 120 23.02 15.77 10.78
CA ASP A 120 23.67 17.05 11.12
C ASP A 120 22.74 18.26 10.93
N ASP A 121 21.69 18.13 10.11
CA ASP A 121 20.59 19.10 9.97
C ASP A 121 19.21 18.43 10.18
N PRO A 122 18.91 17.92 11.39
CA PRO A 122 17.68 17.18 11.64
C PRO A 122 16.47 18.09 11.89
N LEU A 123 15.28 17.63 11.49
CA LEU A 123 14.01 18.20 11.97
C LEU A 123 13.58 17.57 13.29
N MET A 124 13.91 16.29 13.48
CA MET A 124 13.54 15.51 14.65
C MET A 124 14.82 15.18 15.44
N ALA A 125 15.15 16.03 16.42
CA ALA A 125 16.39 15.92 17.19
C ALA A 125 16.52 14.59 17.95
N ASP A 126 15.42 14.08 18.49
CA ASP A 126 15.38 12.81 19.23
C ASP A 126 15.68 11.62 18.29
N ILE A 127 15.01 11.58 17.13
CA ILE A 127 15.22 10.55 16.11
C ILE A 127 16.64 10.63 15.54
N SER A 128 17.18 11.84 15.34
CA SER A 128 18.57 12.04 14.91
C SER A 128 19.59 11.52 15.93
N SER A 129 19.34 11.78 17.22
CA SER A 129 20.19 11.28 18.31
C SER A 129 20.12 9.76 18.38
N GLU A 130 18.94 9.17 18.24
CA GLU A 130 18.76 7.72 18.16
C GLU A 130 19.50 7.13 16.95
N TYR A 131 19.39 7.75 15.77
CA TYR A 131 20.12 7.34 14.58
C TYR A 131 21.65 7.38 14.77
N LYS A 132 22.17 8.43 15.43
CA LYS A 132 23.61 8.63 15.68
C LYS A 132 24.17 7.66 16.72
N TYR A 133 23.47 7.47 17.84
CA TYR A 133 24.02 6.80 19.03
C TYR A 133 23.43 5.41 19.27
N ASN A 134 22.27 5.08 18.71
CA ASN A 134 21.62 3.78 18.85
C ASN A 134 20.93 3.35 17.54
N LYS A 135 21.74 3.14 16.50
CA LYS A 135 21.25 2.78 15.16
C LYS A 135 20.34 1.55 15.15
N GLN A 136 20.56 0.56 16.03
CA GLN A 136 19.71 -0.63 16.09
C GLN A 136 18.29 -0.31 16.56
N LEU A 137 18.15 0.55 17.58
CA LEU A 137 16.85 1.00 18.04
C LEU A 137 16.13 1.80 16.96
N PHE A 138 16.85 2.70 16.28
CA PHE A 138 16.31 3.43 15.13
C PHE A 138 15.77 2.49 14.05
N LEU A 139 16.53 1.47 13.66
CA LEU A 139 16.12 0.51 12.65
C LEU A 139 14.91 -0.31 13.07
N LEU A 140 14.75 -0.61 14.36
CA LEU A 140 13.57 -1.29 14.89
C LEU A 140 12.35 -0.37 14.82
N ASN A 141 12.45 0.83 15.40
CA ASN A 141 11.36 1.82 15.46
C ASN A 141 10.88 2.21 14.06
N ALA A 142 11.81 2.43 13.13
CA ALA A 142 11.49 2.77 11.74
C ALA A 142 10.77 1.63 10.99
N ARG A 143 11.14 0.37 11.25
CA ARG A 143 10.42 -0.79 10.69
C ARG A 143 9.02 -0.91 11.25
N GLU A 144 8.86 -0.80 12.57
CA GLU A 144 7.54 -0.84 13.22
C GLU A 144 6.62 0.28 12.71
N TRP A 145 7.14 1.49 12.52
CA TRP A 145 6.38 2.59 11.92
C TRP A 145 6.00 2.31 10.46
N THR A 146 6.93 1.76 9.68
CA THR A 146 6.68 1.40 8.28
C THR A 146 5.56 0.37 8.17
N GLU A 147 5.60 -0.68 8.98
CA GLU A 147 4.54 -1.70 9.02
C GLU A 147 3.19 -1.11 9.42
N LYS A 148 3.17 -0.19 10.40
CA LYS A 148 1.95 0.41 10.93
C LYS A 148 1.26 1.38 9.95
N TYR A 149 2.04 2.22 9.27
CA TYR A 149 1.54 3.36 8.50
C TYR A 149 1.72 3.24 7.00
N ALA A 150 2.75 2.53 6.53
CA ALA A 150 3.11 2.41 5.12
C ALA A 150 2.85 1.00 4.55
N GLY A 151 2.30 0.07 5.34
CA GLY A 151 1.93 -1.27 4.88
C GLY A 151 0.78 -1.28 3.87
N GLN A 152 0.89 -2.14 2.85
CA GLN A 152 -0.09 -2.31 1.77
C GLN A 152 -1.40 -2.97 2.26
N MET A 153 -2.27 -2.29 3.02
CA MET A 153 -3.58 -2.87 3.38
C MET A 153 -4.65 -1.91 3.97
N LYS A 154 -4.69 -0.61 3.63
CA LYS A 154 -5.68 0.31 4.24
C LYS A 154 -6.61 1.10 3.31
N GLU A 155 -6.55 0.94 1.99
CA GLU A 155 -7.38 1.73 1.06
C GLU A 155 -8.76 1.12 0.68
N VAL A 156 -9.25 0.09 1.38
CA VAL A 156 -10.60 -0.48 1.08
C VAL A 156 -11.66 -0.15 2.15
N ALA A 157 -11.30 0.60 3.20
CA ALA A 157 -12.20 0.80 4.35
C ALA A 157 -13.02 2.11 4.36
N SER A 158 -12.78 3.07 3.46
CA SER A 158 -13.41 4.40 3.53
C SER A 158 -14.62 4.63 2.61
N ASP A 159 -14.91 3.76 1.64
CA ASP A 159 -15.97 3.98 0.64
C ASP A 159 -17.21 3.07 0.77
N LYS A 160 -17.40 2.37 1.91
CA LYS A 160 -18.58 1.50 2.13
C LYS A 160 -19.59 2.02 3.15
N ASN A 161 -19.73 3.33 3.29
CA ASN A 161 -20.80 3.91 4.12
C ASN A 161 -21.70 4.88 3.35
N GLN A 162 -22.19 4.44 2.18
CA GLN A 162 -23.36 5.05 1.53
C GLN A 162 -23.88 4.11 0.43
N LEU A 163 -24.75 3.18 0.82
CA LEU A 163 -25.77 2.50 -0.01
C LEU A 163 -26.46 1.42 0.87
N MET A 164 -27.26 1.89 1.83
CA MET A 164 -28.32 1.10 2.47
C MET A 164 -29.54 2.00 2.62
N ALA A 165 -30.26 2.11 1.51
CA ALA A 165 -31.56 2.72 1.26
C ALA A 165 -31.75 2.37 -0.24
N ASP A 166 -32.61 1.48 -0.71
CA ASP A 166 -34.01 1.19 -0.39
C ASP A 166 -34.34 -0.19 -0.99
N GLU A 167 -34.93 -1.14 -0.25
CA GLU A 167 -35.84 -2.15 -0.82
C GLU A 167 -36.89 -2.54 0.24
N GLU A 168 -38.16 -2.30 -0.11
CA GLU A 168 -39.35 -2.61 0.69
C GLU A 168 -39.65 -4.12 0.74
N GLU A 169 -40.28 -4.55 1.84
CA GLU A 169 -40.74 -5.91 2.14
C GLU A 169 -41.63 -6.56 1.05
N PRO A 170 -41.69 -7.91 1.03
CA PRO A 170 -42.95 -8.59 0.77
C PRO A 170 -43.47 -9.38 2.00
N LYS A 171 -44.59 -8.85 2.49
CA LYS A 171 -45.74 -9.45 3.17
C LYS A 171 -45.86 -10.98 3.15
N GLY A 172 -46.16 -11.53 4.33
CA GLY A 172 -47.21 -12.54 4.53
C GLY A 172 -46.82 -14.01 4.41
N PHE A 173 -46.62 -14.67 5.55
CA PHE A 173 -46.67 -16.14 5.66
C PHE A 173 -48.11 -16.63 5.44
N PRO A 174 -48.35 -17.66 4.59
CA PRO A 174 -49.65 -18.32 4.56
C PRO A 174 -49.79 -19.29 5.74
N GLU A 175 -50.95 -19.20 6.40
CA GLU A 175 -51.43 -20.03 7.49
C GLU A 175 -51.67 -21.47 6.99
N ILE A 176 -50.96 -22.44 7.56
CA ILE A 176 -51.17 -23.87 7.28
C ILE A 176 -52.45 -24.34 7.97
N ARG A 177 -53.46 -24.66 7.17
CA ARG A 177 -54.70 -25.31 7.59
C ARG A 177 -54.44 -26.78 7.91
N GLU A 178 -54.79 -27.20 9.13
CA GLU A 178 -54.93 -28.60 9.50
C GLU A 178 -56.24 -29.14 8.91
N ASP A 179 -56.16 -29.92 7.83
CA ASP A 179 -57.31 -30.70 7.35
C ASP A 179 -56.89 -32.16 7.10
N GLY A 180 -57.14 -32.98 8.12
CA GLY A 180 -57.78 -34.30 8.03
C GLY A 180 -57.19 -35.38 7.10
N CYS A 181 -56.31 -36.23 7.64
CA CYS A 181 -56.14 -37.59 7.13
C CYS A 181 -57.29 -38.48 7.65
N GLY A 182 -58.29 -38.70 6.79
CA GLY A 182 -59.41 -39.61 7.02
C GLY A 182 -58.96 -41.08 7.07
N ARG A 183 -59.43 -41.80 8.09
CA ARG A 183 -59.16 -43.21 8.33
C ARG A 183 -59.70 -44.10 7.21
N ALA A 184 -58.87 -45.01 6.70
CA ALA A 184 -59.15 -46.45 6.65
C ALA A 184 -57.89 -47.21 6.19
N GLY A 185 -57.25 -47.91 7.14
CA GLY A 185 -56.26 -48.98 6.95
C GLY A 185 -55.29 -48.95 5.76
N CYS A 186 -54.02 -48.64 5.99
CA CYS A 186 -52.95 -49.28 5.24
C CYS A 186 -51.62 -49.29 6.03
N GLN A 187 -50.96 -50.43 5.99
CA GLN A 187 -49.66 -50.73 6.57
C GLN A 187 -48.50 -50.00 5.88
N ARG A 188 -47.46 -49.72 6.67
CA ARG A 188 -46.02 -49.61 6.32
C ARG A 188 -45.64 -49.05 4.94
N CYS A 189 -44.88 -47.96 4.96
CA CYS A 189 -43.82 -47.72 3.99
C CYS A 189 -42.56 -47.28 4.73
N ASP A 190 -41.71 -48.25 5.08
CA ASP A 190 -40.26 -48.04 5.22
C ASP A 190 -39.71 -47.61 3.87
N VAL A 191 -38.91 -46.55 3.81
CA VAL A 191 -38.00 -46.30 2.69
C VAL A 191 -36.65 -45.83 3.25
N GLN A 192 -35.67 -46.73 3.13
CA GLN A 192 -34.25 -46.44 3.19
C GLN A 192 -33.80 -45.76 1.88
N GLY A 193 -32.72 -44.97 1.96
CA GLY A 193 -31.76 -44.86 0.87
C GLY A 193 -31.77 -43.56 0.05
N GLU A 194 -30.58 -42.93 0.00
CA GLU A 194 -29.99 -42.20 -1.14
C GLU A 194 -30.71 -40.88 -1.53
N GLU A 195 -30.09 -39.74 -1.78
CA GLU A 195 -29.01 -39.41 -2.71
C GLU A 195 -28.97 -37.87 -2.67
N TYR A 196 -27.84 -37.18 -2.51
CA TYR A 196 -27.67 -35.80 -3.01
C TYR A 196 -26.19 -35.41 -3.02
N GLU A 197 -25.47 -35.97 -3.99
CA GLU A 197 -24.33 -35.28 -4.62
C GLU A 197 -24.91 -34.25 -5.61
N ARG A 198 -24.81 -32.96 -5.30
CA ARG A 198 -24.88 -31.87 -6.28
C ARG A 198 -24.21 -30.63 -5.70
N ILE A 199 -22.91 -30.49 -5.97
CA ILE A 199 -22.28 -29.35 -6.68
C ILE A 199 -20.77 -29.45 -6.46
N GLY A 200 -20.09 -30.09 -7.43
CA GLY A 200 -18.64 -30.13 -7.47
C GLY A 200 -18.05 -28.77 -7.85
N LEU A 201 -16.99 -28.37 -7.15
CA LEU A 201 -15.89 -27.58 -7.70
C LEU A 201 -14.60 -27.89 -6.90
N ARG A 202 -13.83 -28.79 -7.52
CA ARG A 202 -12.40 -29.14 -7.38
C ARG A 202 -11.59 -28.55 -6.20
N ARG A 203 -11.09 -29.46 -5.35
CA ARG A 203 -9.74 -29.35 -4.73
C ARG A 203 -8.79 -30.28 -5.48
N GLU A 204 -7.68 -29.74 -5.98
CA GLU A 204 -6.55 -30.54 -6.48
C GLU A 204 -5.87 -31.23 -5.29
N ILE A 205 -5.79 -32.56 -5.36
CA ILE A 205 -5.14 -33.44 -4.38
C ILE A 205 -3.71 -33.72 -4.86
N LEU A 206 -2.73 -33.41 -4.01
CA LEU A 206 -1.39 -34.01 -4.02
C LEU A 206 -1.52 -35.52 -3.82
N GLY A 207 -1.18 -36.30 -4.85
CA GLY A 207 -1.13 -37.75 -4.79
C GLY A 207 0.07 -38.24 -3.99
N ALA A 208 -0.18 -38.91 -2.87
CA ALA A 208 0.74 -39.85 -2.24
C ALA A 208 0.52 -41.23 -2.87
N SER A 209 1.59 -41.93 -3.26
CA SER A 209 1.54 -43.39 -3.44
C SER A 209 2.59 -44.06 -2.56
N THR A 210 2.12 -44.79 -1.58
CA THR A 210 2.83 -45.85 -0.87
C THR A 210 2.73 -47.15 -1.67
N ASP A 211 3.83 -47.88 -1.86
CA ASP A 211 3.84 -49.31 -1.48
C ASP A 211 5.29 -49.86 -1.36
N PRO A 212 5.54 -50.82 -0.46
CA PRO A 212 6.85 -51.30 -0.05
C PRO A 212 7.22 -52.64 -0.71
N THR A 213 8.52 -52.96 -0.79
CA THR A 213 9.08 -54.26 -0.38
C THR A 213 10.59 -54.37 -0.66
N MET A 214 11.33 -54.65 0.43
CA MET A 214 12.44 -55.60 0.56
C MET A 214 13.79 -55.40 -0.18
N ARG A 215 14.80 -55.16 0.68
CA ARG A 215 16.07 -55.90 0.86
C ARG A 215 17.30 -55.60 -0.03
N ALA A 216 18.32 -55.12 0.71
CA ALA A 216 19.67 -55.70 0.87
C ALA A 216 20.79 -55.34 -0.13
N GLY A 217 21.97 -55.09 0.46
CA GLY A 217 23.28 -55.11 -0.20
C GLY A 217 24.05 -53.78 -0.06
N SER A 218 24.70 -53.49 1.07
CA SER A 218 26.11 -53.84 1.36
C SER A 218 27.18 -53.02 0.60
N ARG A 219 27.96 -52.28 1.40
CA ARG A 219 29.42 -52.08 1.35
C ARG A 219 30.08 -51.28 0.21
N SER A 220 30.86 -50.29 0.68
CA SER A 220 32.25 -49.98 0.32
C SER A 220 32.56 -49.51 -1.11
N LEU A 221 32.97 -48.25 -1.24
CA LEU A 221 34.37 -47.81 -1.25
C LEU A 221 34.44 -46.29 -1.00
#